data_AF-A0A8T4UNB7-F1
#
_entry.id   AF-A0A8T4UNB7-F1
#
_cell.length_a   1.000
_cell.length_b   1.000
_cell.length_c   1.000
_cell.angle_alpha   90.00
_cell.angle_beta   90.00
_cell.angle_gamma   90.00
#
_symmetry.space_group_name_H-M   'P 1'
#
loop_
_entity.id
_entity.type
_entity.pdbx_description
1 polymer ?
#
loop_
_entity_poly.entity_id
_entity_poly.type
_entity_poly.pdbx_seq_one_letter_code
_entity_poly.pdbx_strand_id
1 'polypeptide(L)'
;MQDRLYNLLMQKDEITWQSIIYDLVRTGEMDPWDIDVSVLSKRYLETLKTLKEAHFLISGKVVLAAAILLRIKSDKLVTEKIANLDSQLFSQGEIEDLDNFEDNIERIKLLGNESKIDNQDTIGEKKKGFSE
;
A
#
# COMPACT_ATOMS: atom_id res chain seq x y z
N MET A 1 -15.71 -21.42 -36.39
CA MET A 1 -15.99 -22.75 -35.79
C MET A 1 -14.90 -23.16 -34.79
N GLN A 2 -13.63 -22.81 -35.00
CA GLN A 2 -12.52 -23.12 -34.08
C GLN A 2 -12.64 -22.41 -32.71
N ASP A 3 -13.27 -21.24 -32.63
CA ASP A 3 -13.39 -20.47 -31.38
C ASP A 3 -14.23 -21.17 -30.31
N ARG A 4 -15.25 -21.95 -30.70
CA ARG A 4 -16.07 -22.72 -29.76
C ARG A 4 -15.28 -23.89 -29.17
N LEU A 5 -14.42 -24.52 -29.98
CA LEU A 5 -13.58 -25.64 -29.56
C LEU A 5 -12.45 -25.17 -28.62
N TYR A 6 -11.85 -24.00 -28.92
CA TYR A 6 -10.86 -23.37 -28.05
C TYR A 6 -11.46 -22.99 -26.70
N ASN A 7 -12.64 -22.38 -26.69
CA ASN A 7 -13.35 -22.07 -25.44
C ASN A 7 -13.73 -23.33 -24.65
N LEU A 8 -14.15 -24.41 -25.29
CA LEU A 8 -14.52 -25.66 -24.60
C LEU A 8 -13.30 -26.39 -23.97
N LEU A 9 -12.13 -26.26 -24.59
CA LEU A 9 -10.87 -26.85 -24.11
C LEU A 9 -10.16 -25.98 -23.06
N MET A 10 -10.28 -24.66 -23.15
CA MET A 10 -9.70 -23.71 -22.17
C MET A 10 -10.60 -23.49 -20.94
N GLN A 11 -11.92 -23.65 -21.06
CA GLN A 11 -12.86 -23.41 -19.95
C GLN A 11 -12.80 -24.45 -18.83
N LYS A 12 -12.24 -25.65 -19.07
CA LYS A 12 -12.33 -26.73 -18.08
C LYS A 12 -11.34 -26.63 -16.94
N ASP A 13 -10.20 -25.95 -17.11
CA ASP A 13 -9.07 -26.12 -16.18
C ASP A 13 -8.41 -24.83 -15.68
N GLU A 14 -8.73 -23.64 -16.23
CA GLU A 14 -8.13 -22.39 -15.74
C GLU A 14 -9.04 -21.67 -14.73
N ILE A 15 -8.73 -21.81 -13.45
CA ILE A 15 -9.27 -20.94 -12.41
C ILE A 15 -8.73 -19.52 -12.63
N THR A 16 -9.59 -18.61 -13.08
CA THR A 16 -9.24 -17.22 -13.34
C THR A 16 -9.68 -16.32 -12.17
N TRP A 17 -9.08 -15.13 -12.08
CA TRP A 17 -9.52 -14.14 -11.10
C TRP A 17 -10.98 -13.70 -11.34
N GLN A 18 -11.41 -13.68 -12.61
CA GLN A 18 -12.77 -13.34 -13.01
C GLN A 18 -13.77 -14.37 -12.51
N SER A 19 -13.49 -15.66 -12.71
CA SER A 19 -14.41 -16.72 -12.27
C SER A 19 -14.55 -16.71 -10.75
N ILE A 20 -13.44 -16.54 -10.02
CA ILE A 20 -13.49 -16.44 -8.55
C ILE A 20 -14.35 -15.24 -8.11
N ILE A 21 -14.13 -14.05 -8.67
CA ILE A 21 -14.93 -12.87 -8.30
C ILE A 21 -16.40 -13.08 -8.66
N TYR A 22 -16.69 -13.62 -9.84
CA TYR A 22 -18.06 -13.85 -10.29
C TYR A 22 -18.79 -14.84 -9.40
N ASP A 23 -18.13 -15.92 -9.02
CA ASP A 23 -18.68 -16.89 -8.08
C ASP A 23 -18.85 -16.29 -6.69
N LEU A 24 -17.94 -15.43 -6.21
CA LEU A 24 -18.07 -14.75 -4.92
C LEU A 24 -19.22 -13.74 -4.88
N VAL A 25 -19.43 -13.00 -5.97
CA VAL A 25 -20.57 -12.06 -6.08
C VAL A 25 -21.89 -12.85 -6.13
N ARG A 26 -21.93 -13.93 -6.93
CA ARG A 26 -23.11 -14.79 -7.06
C ARG A 26 -23.44 -15.53 -5.76
N THR A 27 -22.45 -16.13 -5.12
CA THR A 27 -22.63 -16.88 -3.85
C THR A 27 -22.80 -15.98 -2.65
N GLY A 28 -22.27 -14.76 -2.70
CA GLY A 28 -22.39 -13.78 -1.63
C GLY A 28 -23.66 -12.96 -1.67
N GLU A 29 -24.53 -13.17 -2.67
CA GLU A 29 -25.74 -12.37 -2.91
C GLU A 29 -25.46 -10.86 -2.87
N MET A 30 -24.28 -10.46 -3.39
CA MET A 30 -23.89 -9.05 -3.44
C MET A 30 -24.50 -8.42 -4.68
N ASP A 31 -24.94 -7.16 -4.56
CA ASP A 31 -25.35 -6.38 -5.73
C ASP A 31 -24.11 -6.10 -6.60
N PRO A 32 -24.10 -6.48 -7.88
CA PRO A 32 -22.99 -6.17 -8.79
C PRO A 32 -22.69 -4.68 -8.93
N TRP A 33 -23.68 -3.81 -8.69
CA TRP A 33 -23.53 -2.36 -8.80
C TRP A 33 -23.10 -1.69 -7.50
N ASP A 34 -23.37 -2.31 -6.35
CA ASP A 34 -23.02 -1.81 -5.01
C ASP A 34 -22.26 -2.88 -4.20
N ILE A 35 -20.97 -3.02 -4.52
CA ILE A 35 -20.10 -4.04 -3.92
C ILE A 35 -19.30 -3.45 -2.77
N ASP A 36 -19.44 -4.01 -1.57
CA ASP A 36 -18.49 -3.74 -0.49
C ASP A 36 -17.16 -4.47 -0.73
N VAL A 37 -16.18 -3.70 -1.23
CA VAL A 37 -14.80 -4.16 -1.47
C VAL A 37 -14.15 -4.76 -0.23
N SER A 38 -14.56 -4.34 0.97
CA SER A 38 -14.02 -4.86 2.24
C SER A 38 -14.38 -6.32 2.46
N VAL A 39 -15.61 -6.69 2.13
CA VAL A 39 -16.17 -8.04 2.24
C VAL A 39 -15.69 -8.89 1.07
N LEU A 40 -15.75 -8.34 -0.16
CA LEU A 40 -15.28 -9.05 -1.35
C LEU A 40 -13.81 -9.47 -1.23
N SER A 41 -12.93 -8.53 -0.86
CA SER A 41 -11.49 -8.83 -0.72
C SER A 41 -11.20 -9.87 0.37
N LYS A 42 -11.96 -9.87 1.46
CA LYS A 42 -11.82 -10.88 2.52
C LYS A 42 -12.19 -12.27 2.00
N ARG A 43 -13.36 -12.42 1.37
CA ARG A 43 -13.81 -13.70 0.81
C ARG A 43 -12.92 -14.18 -0.34
N TYR A 44 -12.42 -13.25 -1.15
CA TYR A 44 -11.46 -13.55 -2.21
C TYR A 44 -10.17 -14.14 -1.65
N LEU A 45 -9.63 -13.57 -0.56
CA LEU A 45 -8.46 -14.11 0.13
C LEU A 45 -8.71 -15.46 0.79
N GLU A 46 -9.88 -15.67 1.39
CA GLU A 46 -10.28 -16.98 1.95
C GLU A 46 -10.32 -18.05 0.87
N THR A 47 -10.95 -17.75 -0.27
CA THR A 47 -11.01 -18.65 -1.43
C THR A 47 -9.62 -18.91 -2.00
N LEU A 48 -8.76 -17.89 -2.06
CA LEU A 48 -7.37 -18.04 -2.48
C LEU A 48 -6.57 -18.97 -1.57
N LYS A 49 -6.80 -18.91 -0.25
CA LYS A 49 -6.13 -19.79 0.72
C LYS A 49 -6.58 -21.23 0.55
N THR A 50 -7.89 -21.48 0.44
CA THR A 50 -8.42 -22.84 0.20
C THR A 50 -7.92 -23.42 -1.13
N LEU A 51 -7.85 -22.58 -2.17
CA LEU A 51 -7.31 -23.00 -3.46
C LEU A 51 -5.81 -23.32 -3.38
N LYS A 52 -5.03 -22.52 -2.67
CA LYS A 52 -3.59 -22.76 -2.45
C LYS A 52 -3.32 -24.06 -1.71
N GLU A 53 -4.16 -24.39 -0.73
CA GLU A 53 -4.06 -25.63 0.05
C GLU A 53 -4.41 -26.87 -0.79
N ALA A 54 -5.37 -26.74 -1.72
CA ALA A 54 -5.76 -27.83 -2.62
C ALA A 54 -4.81 -28.01 -3.81
N HIS A 55 -4.36 -26.92 -4.46
CA HIS A 55 -3.50 -26.93 -5.64
C HIS A 55 -2.60 -25.68 -5.73
N PHE A 56 -1.30 -25.86 -5.98
CA PHE A 56 -0.33 -24.75 -6.02
C PHE A 56 -0.35 -23.93 -7.33
N LEU A 57 -1.08 -24.37 -8.35
CA LEU A 57 -1.20 -23.69 -9.65
C LEU A 57 -2.13 -22.48 -9.55
N ILE A 58 -1.66 -21.43 -8.89
CA ILE A 58 -2.33 -20.14 -8.88
C ILE A 58 -1.71 -19.27 -9.98
N SER A 59 -2.56 -18.85 -10.92
CA SER A 59 -2.17 -17.90 -11.98
C SER A 59 -1.68 -16.58 -11.35
N GLY A 60 -0.56 -16.03 -11.81
CA GLY A 60 -0.03 -14.76 -11.32
C GLY A 60 -1.05 -13.60 -11.43
N LYS A 61 -2.00 -13.69 -12.36
CA LYS A 61 -3.12 -12.74 -12.49
C LYS A 61 -4.06 -12.78 -11.29
N VAL A 62 -4.26 -13.95 -10.67
CA VAL A 62 -5.09 -14.16 -9.47
C VAL A 62 -4.44 -13.50 -8.25
N VAL A 63 -3.12 -13.63 -8.12
CA VAL A 63 -2.33 -12.97 -7.07
C VAL A 63 -2.33 -11.46 -7.26
N LEU A 64 -2.17 -10.98 -8.50
CA LEU A 64 -2.27 -9.56 -8.82
C LEU A 64 -3.64 -8.98 -8.46
N ALA A 65 -4.72 -9.68 -8.80
CA ALA A 65 -6.07 -9.28 -8.41
C ALA A 65 -6.23 -9.20 -6.87
N ALA A 66 -5.63 -10.13 -6.12
CA ALA A 66 -5.61 -10.07 -4.65
C ALA A 66 -4.91 -8.81 -4.15
N ALA A 67 -3.75 -8.48 -4.72
CA ALA A 67 -2.99 -7.29 -4.34
C ALA A 67 -3.75 -5.99 -4.63
N ILE A 68 -4.42 -5.91 -5.79
CA ILE A 68 -5.26 -4.76 -6.15
C ILE A 68 -6.45 -4.62 -5.18
N LEU A 69 -7.16 -5.71 -4.89
CA LEU A 69 -8.28 -5.71 -3.94
C LEU A 69 -7.85 -5.27 -2.53
N LEU A 70 -6.67 -5.74 -2.07
CA LEU A 70 -6.09 -5.34 -0.79
C LEU A 70 -5.71 -3.86 -0.76
N ARG A 71 -5.12 -3.35 -1.84
CA ARG A 71 -4.80 -1.92 -1.96
C ARG A 71 -6.05 -1.06 -1.83
N ILE A 72 -7.11 -1.37 -2.58
CA ILE A 72 -8.37 -0.61 -2.53
C ILE A 72 -8.96 -0.63 -1.10
N LYS A 73 -8.93 -1.79 -0.43
CA LYS A 73 -9.37 -1.90 0.97
C LYS A 73 -8.53 -1.05 1.92
N SER A 74 -7.22 -1.01 1.73
CA SER A 74 -6.31 -0.17 2.52
C SER A 74 -6.60 1.31 2.32
N ASP A 75 -6.76 1.75 1.07
CA ASP A 75 -7.05 3.15 0.74
C ASP A 75 -8.37 3.60 1.38
N LYS A 76 -9.41 2.75 1.34
CA LYS A 76 -10.68 2.99 2.03
C LYS A 76 -10.54 3.07 3.55
N LEU A 77 -9.73 2.18 4.14
CA LEU A 77 -9.45 2.20 5.59
C LEU A 77 -8.77 3.50 6.04
N VAL A 78 -7.75 3.94 5.32
CA VAL A 78 -7.01 5.16 5.65
C VAL A 78 -7.91 6.38 5.51
N THR A 79 -8.62 6.49 4.39
CA THR A 79 -9.42 7.68 4.07
C THR A 79 -10.65 7.81 4.95
N GLU A 80 -11.41 6.71 5.13
CA GLU A 80 -12.69 6.79 5.81
C GLU A 80 -12.59 6.50 7.30
N LYS A 81 -11.72 5.58 7.74
CA LYS A 81 -11.74 5.13 9.13
C LYS A 81 -10.73 5.85 9.98
N ILE A 82 -9.50 6.05 9.50
CA ILE A 82 -8.46 6.74 10.27
C ILE A 82 -8.78 8.23 10.38
N ALA A 83 -9.10 8.90 9.27
CA ALA A 83 -9.46 10.32 9.30
C ALA A 83 -10.67 10.63 10.20
N ASN A 84 -11.70 9.77 10.19
CA ASN A 84 -12.83 9.92 11.11
C ASN A 84 -12.43 9.63 12.57
N LEU A 85 -11.53 8.67 12.80
CA LEU A 85 -11.05 8.35 14.15
C LEU A 85 -10.26 9.52 14.75
N ASP A 86 -9.37 10.13 13.98
CA ASP A 86 -8.57 11.28 14.41
C ASP A 86 -9.48 12.46 14.79
N SER A 87 -10.54 12.70 14.00
CA SER A 87 -11.52 13.74 14.30
C SER A 87 -12.34 13.51 15.58
N GLN A 88 -12.46 12.26 16.03
CA GLN A 88 -13.21 11.90 17.25
C GLN A 88 -12.33 11.83 18.49
N LEU A 89 -11.05 11.47 18.33
CA LEU A 89 -10.12 11.29 19.44
C LEU A 89 -9.43 12.59 19.85
N PHE A 90 -9.19 13.49 18.89
CA PHE A 90 -8.44 14.72 19.11
C PHE A 90 -9.33 15.93 18.81
N SER A 91 -9.20 16.97 19.63
CA SER A 91 -9.77 18.26 19.29
C SER A 91 -8.96 18.91 18.16
N GLN A 92 -9.58 19.78 17.36
CA GLN A 92 -8.96 20.37 16.16
C GLN A 92 -7.59 21.06 16.44
N GLY A 93 -7.38 21.58 17.66
CA GLY A 93 -6.09 22.17 18.06
C GLY A 93 -5.00 21.16 18.43
N GLU A 94 -5.35 19.97 18.92
CA GLU A 94 -4.36 18.93 19.29
C GLU A 94 -3.80 18.20 18.06
N ILE A 95 -4.57 18.12 16.97
CA ILE A 95 -4.12 17.57 15.68
C ILE A 95 -3.08 18.52 15.05
N GLU A 96 -3.36 19.83 15.08
CA GLU A 96 -2.47 20.86 14.54
C GLU A 96 -1.14 20.92 15.30
N ASP A 97 -1.14 20.67 16.61
CA ASP A 97 0.08 20.54 17.42
C ASP A 97 0.91 19.29 17.06
N LEU A 98 0.26 18.17 16.72
CA LEU A 98 0.95 16.94 16.31
C LEU A 98 1.62 17.07 14.93
N ASP A 99 0.89 17.62 13.95
CA ASP A 99 1.40 17.85 12.60
C ASP A 99 2.60 18.82 12.63
N ASN A 100 2.49 19.90 13.41
CA ASN A 100 3.58 20.84 13.64
C ASN A 100 4.79 20.21 14.36
N PHE A 101 4.59 19.18 15.18
CA PHE A 101 5.69 18.48 15.84
C PHE A 101 6.50 17.65 14.85
N GLU A 102 5.84 16.97 13.92
CA GLU A 102 6.50 16.14 12.91
C GLU A 102 7.31 16.99 11.92
N ASP A 103 6.73 18.11 11.46
CA ASP A 103 7.41 19.13 10.64
C ASP A 103 8.60 19.75 11.37
N ASN A 104 8.46 20.04 12.67
CA ASN A 104 9.57 20.57 13.48
C ASN A 104 10.70 19.56 13.64
N ILE A 105 10.40 18.27 13.81
CA ILE A 105 11.42 17.21 13.89
C ILE A 105 12.17 17.07 12.56
N GLU A 106 11.49 17.15 11.42
CA GLU A 106 12.13 17.13 10.10
C GLU A 106 13.04 18.35 9.89
N ARG A 107 12.56 19.53 10.30
CA ARG A 107 13.35 20.77 10.25
C ARG A 107 14.59 20.72 11.16
N ILE A 108 14.48 20.14 12.35
CA ILE A 108 15.61 19.93 13.27
C ILE A 108 16.64 18.95 12.68
N LYS A 109 16.20 17.88 11.99
CA LYS A 109 17.11 16.94 11.31
C LYS A 109 17.87 17.61 10.16
N LEU A 110 17.23 18.50 9.41
CA LEU A 110 17.86 19.27 8.33
C LEU A 110 18.92 20.24 8.87
N LEU A 111 18.61 20.96 9.95
CA LEU A 111 19.55 21.87 10.63
C LEU A 111 20.75 21.14 11.25
N GLY A 112 20.56 19.91 11.72
CA GLY A 112 21.61 19.08 12.30
C GLY A 112 22.72 18.65 11.33
N ASN A 113 22.51 18.76 10.02
CA ASN A 113 23.47 18.31 9.00
C ASN A 113 24.38 19.44 8.48
N GLU A 114 24.04 20.71 8.69
CA GLU A 114 24.82 21.86 8.22
C GLU A 114 26.06 22.15 9.08
N SER A 115 26.12 21.62 10.31
CA SER A 115 27.23 21.88 11.25
C SER A 115 28.51 21.05 11.01
N LYS A 116 28.58 20.27 9.92
CA LYS A 116 29.77 19.47 9.56
C LYS A 116 30.62 20.01 8.40
N ILE A 117 30.25 21.13 7.76
CA ILE A 117 30.93 21.56 6.52
C ILE A 117 32.07 22.57 6.74
N ASP A 118 32.14 23.29 7.87
CA ASP A 118 33.04 24.46 8.00
C ASP A 118 34.37 24.24 8.76
N ASN A 119 34.87 23.01 8.89
CA ASN A 119 36.15 22.77 9.58
C ASN A 119 37.14 21.91 8.78
N GLN A 120 37.35 22.21 7.50
CA GLN A 120 38.54 21.77 6.76
C GLN A 120 38.96 22.82 5.73
N ASP A 121 39.43 24.00 6.15
CA ASP A 121 40.18 24.91 5.26
C ASP A 121 40.90 26.04 6.03
N THR A 122 41.71 25.74 7.07
CA THR A 122 42.71 26.72 7.60
C THR A 122 43.88 26.05 8.34
N ILE A 123 44.58 25.07 7.76
CA ILE A 123 45.96 24.77 8.21
C ILE A 123 46.85 24.55 7.00
N GLY A 124 47.39 25.66 6.49
CA GLY A 124 48.36 25.58 5.40
C GLY A 124 48.64 26.92 4.76
N GLU A 125 49.09 27.92 5.50
CA GLU A 125 50.07 28.89 5.01
C GLU A 125 50.51 29.90 6.09
N LYS A 126 51.81 30.19 6.07
CA LYS A 126 52.53 31.31 6.73
C LYS A 126 52.72 31.27 8.25
N LYS A 127 53.89 30.77 8.65
CA LYS A 127 54.88 31.61 9.36
C LYS A 127 56.30 31.30 8.87
N LYS A 128 56.77 32.14 7.94
CA LYS A 128 58.19 32.34 7.60
C LYS A 128 58.44 33.85 7.73
N GLY A 129 59.28 34.25 8.69
CA GLY A 129 60.02 35.51 8.70
C GLY A 129 59.55 36.64 9.63
N PHE A 130 60.52 37.16 10.40
CA PHE A 130 60.60 38.42 11.18
C PHE A 130 59.93 38.45 12.57
N SER A 131 60.60 38.77 13.69
CA SER A 131 61.95 39.30 13.94
C SER A 131 62.28 39.18 15.45
N GLU A 132 63.46 38.67 15.79
CA GLU A 132 64.50 39.29 16.65
C GLU A 132 65.78 38.46 16.55
#